data_AF-A0A6N8B1L7-F1
#
_entry.id   AF-A0A6N8B1L7-F1
#
_cell.length_a   1.000
_cell.length_b   1.000
_cell.length_c   1.000
_cell.angle_alpha   90.00
_cell.angle_beta   90.00
_cell.angle_gamma   90.00
#
_symmetry.space_group_name_H-M   'P 1'
#
loop_
_entity.id
_entity.type
_entity.pdbx_description
1 polymer ?
#
loop_
_entity_poly.entity_id
_entity_poly.type
_entity_poly.pdbx_seq_one_letter_code
_entity_poly.pdbx_strand_id
1 'polypeptide(L)'
;MLHQQAQKQQGVKLSAHAQKRLQQRDIVLGEADMAKINKAVQQAADKGAKDSLLLYGDMALIASVKNKTVVTAMDGQSMKDHVFTNIDSAVVIK
;
A
#
# COMPACT_ATOMS: atom_id res chain seq x y z
N MET A 1 3.60 18.90 32.85
CA MET A 1 2.95 19.23 31.55
C MET A 1 3.40 18.20 30.53
N LEU A 2 2.43 17.66 29.80
CA LEU A 2 2.51 16.44 29.00
C LEU A 2 3.63 16.50 27.94
N HIS A 3 4.46 15.47 27.91
CA HIS A 3 5.37 15.19 26.81
C HIS A 3 4.56 14.92 25.54
N GLN A 4 4.34 15.95 24.75
CA GLN A 4 3.82 15.80 23.40
C GLN A 4 4.96 15.27 22.52
N GLN A 5 5.23 13.97 22.67
CA GLN A 5 5.91 13.23 21.62
C GLN A 5 4.95 13.24 20.43
N ALA A 6 5.13 14.21 19.53
CA ALA A 6 4.61 14.13 18.19
C ALA A 6 5.15 12.83 17.60
N GLN A 7 4.36 11.76 17.71
CA GLN A 7 4.53 10.57 16.91
C GLN A 7 4.56 11.08 15.47
N LYS A 8 5.75 11.21 14.88
CA LYS A 8 5.90 11.26 13.43
C LYS A 8 5.15 10.01 12.96
N GLN A 9 3.93 10.20 12.47
CA GLN A 9 3.18 9.13 11.83
C GLN A 9 4.05 8.73 10.65
N GLN A 10 4.88 7.69 10.83
CA GLN A 10 5.69 7.15 9.75
C GLN A 10 4.69 6.64 8.73
N GLY A 11 4.55 7.40 7.64
CA GLY A 11 3.74 7.01 6.50
C GLY A 11 4.22 5.68 5.93
N VAL A 12 3.36 5.06 5.13
CA VAL A 12 3.66 3.83 4.41
C VAL A 12 4.91 4.03 3.56
N LYS A 13 5.81 3.06 3.65
CA LYS A 13 7.06 3.03 2.89
C LYS A 13 6.87 2.18 1.64
N LEU A 14 7.66 2.47 0.60
CA LEU A 14 7.76 1.59 -0.57
C LEU A 14 8.98 0.69 -0.41
N SER A 15 8.82 -0.62 -0.61
CA SER A 15 9.96 -1.54 -0.66
C SER A 15 10.81 -1.29 -1.91
N ALA A 16 12.05 -1.76 -1.91
CA ALA A 16 12.90 -1.72 -3.10
C ALA A 16 12.26 -2.45 -4.31
N HIS A 17 11.51 -3.52 -4.06
CA HIS A 17 10.80 -4.25 -5.11
C HIS A 17 9.64 -3.41 -5.66
N ALA A 18 8.83 -2.80 -4.81
CA ALA A 18 7.75 -1.91 -5.23
C ALA A 18 8.28 -0.72 -6.03
N GLN A 19 9.35 -0.05 -5.54
CA GLN A 19 9.99 1.06 -6.25
C GLN A 19 10.47 0.65 -7.63
N LYS A 20 11.17 -0.49 -7.74
CA LYS A 20 11.63 -1.02 -9.03
C LYS A 20 10.46 -1.29 -9.98
N ARG A 21 9.36 -1.85 -9.50
CA ARG A 21 8.16 -2.13 -10.32
C ARG A 21 7.47 -0.87 -10.82
N LEU A 22 7.35 0.14 -9.96
CA LEU A 22 6.79 1.44 -10.33
C LEU A 22 7.66 2.13 -11.39
N GLN A 23 8.99 2.14 -11.19
CA GLN A 23 9.95 2.68 -12.15
C GLN A 23 9.91 1.96 -13.52
N GLN A 24 9.84 0.63 -13.53
CA GLN A 24 9.75 -0.16 -14.76
C GLN A 24 8.49 0.13 -15.60
N ARG A 25 7.51 0.82 -15.02
CA ARG A 25 6.23 1.12 -15.65
C ARG A 25 5.96 2.62 -15.75
N ASP A 26 6.98 3.44 -15.48
CA ASP A 26 6.89 4.90 -15.48
C ASP A 26 5.76 5.44 -14.57
N ILE A 27 5.49 4.74 -13.46
CA ILE A 27 4.46 5.11 -12.50
C ILE A 27 5.10 5.96 -11.40
N VAL A 28 4.63 7.19 -11.27
CA VAL A 28 5.03 8.12 -10.21
C VAL A 28 3.89 8.26 -9.22
N LEU A 29 4.12 7.91 -7.96
CA LEU A 29 3.19 8.15 -6.86
C LEU A 29 3.54 9.48 -6.20
N GLY A 30 2.67 10.47 -6.33
CA GLY A 30 2.79 11.75 -5.66
C GLY A 30 2.34 11.70 -4.20
N GLU A 31 2.43 12.84 -3.52
CA GLU A 31 2.03 12.96 -2.11
C GLU A 31 0.54 12.61 -1.89
N ALA A 32 -0.33 13.01 -2.81
CA ALA A 32 -1.77 12.70 -2.75
C ALA A 32 -2.04 11.20 -2.88
N ASP A 33 -1.32 10.50 -3.77
CA ASP A 33 -1.44 9.05 -3.94
C ASP A 33 -0.97 8.33 -2.66
N MET A 34 0.17 8.76 -2.13
CA MET A 34 0.72 8.22 -0.88
C MET A 34 -0.21 8.46 0.31
N ALA A 35 -0.91 9.61 0.36
CA ALA A 35 -1.90 9.87 1.39
C ALA A 35 -3.10 8.91 1.31
N LYS A 36 -3.59 8.60 0.10
CA LYS A 36 -4.65 7.61 -0.10
C LYS A 36 -4.20 6.20 0.28
N ILE A 37 -2.99 5.81 -0.12
CA ILE A 37 -2.39 4.51 0.25
C ILE A 37 -2.24 4.40 1.77
N ASN A 38 -1.74 5.45 2.44
CA ASN A 38 -1.63 5.52 3.89
C ASN A 38 -2.99 5.28 4.56
N LYS A 39 -4.03 5.97 4.07
CA LYS A 39 -5.38 5.81 4.59
C LYS A 39 -5.90 4.39 4.41
N ALA A 40 -5.67 3.78 3.24
CA ALA A 40 -6.10 2.41 2.96
C ALA A 40 -5.40 1.38 3.85
N VAL A 41 -4.08 1.53 4.05
CA VAL A 41 -3.33 0.67 4.99
C VAL A 41 -3.83 0.85 6.42
N GLN A 42 -4.15 2.07 6.84
CA GLN A 42 -4.73 2.32 8.16
C GLN A 42 -6.10 1.67 8.31
N GLN A 43 -6.98 1.77 7.31
CA GLN A 43 -8.29 1.10 7.31
C GLN A 43 -8.17 -0.43 7.41
N ALA A 44 -7.18 -1.03 6.75
CA ALA A 44 -6.88 -2.45 6.90
C ALA A 44 -6.37 -2.77 8.31
N ALA A 45 -5.47 -1.94 8.85
CA ALA A 45 -4.93 -2.09 10.20
C ALA A 45 -6.01 -2.03 11.28
N ASP A 46 -6.95 -1.10 11.15
CA ASP A 46 -8.07 -0.91 12.09
C ASP A 46 -8.99 -2.14 12.15
N LYS A 47 -8.97 -2.97 11.09
CA LYS A 47 -9.70 -4.24 11.00
C LYS A 47 -8.84 -5.46 11.38
N GLY A 48 -7.62 -5.25 11.85
CA GLY A 48 -6.71 -6.32 12.28
C GLY A 48 -6.01 -7.06 11.13
N ALA A 49 -6.04 -6.52 9.91
CA ALA A 49 -5.33 -7.12 8.77
C ALA A 49 -3.82 -7.06 8.94
N LYS A 50 -3.11 -8.07 8.41
CA LYS A 50 -1.64 -8.13 8.41
C LYS A 50 -1.07 -7.84 7.05
N ASP A 51 -1.70 -8.34 5.99
CA ASP A 51 -1.25 -8.22 4.61
C ASP A 51 -2.46 -7.98 3.70
N SER A 52 -2.40 -6.89 2.94
CA SER A 52 -3.56 -6.37 2.22
C SER A 52 -3.28 -6.19 0.74
N LEU A 53 -4.26 -6.54 -0.09
CA LEU A 53 -4.33 -6.13 -1.49
C LEU A 53 -5.04 -4.77 -1.57
N LEU A 54 -4.33 -3.75 -2.03
CA LEU A 54 -4.88 -2.43 -2.28
C LEU A 54 -5.13 -2.28 -3.78
N LEU A 55 -6.39 -2.06 -4.16
CA LEU A 55 -6.75 -1.72 -5.54
C LEU A 55 -6.80 -0.20 -5.67
N TYR A 56 -5.88 0.38 -6.42
CA TYR A 56 -5.71 1.82 -6.59
C TYR A 56 -5.77 2.20 -8.08
N GLY A 57 -6.90 2.76 -8.52
CA GLY A 57 -7.16 2.95 -9.95
C GLY A 57 -7.06 1.61 -10.69
N ASP A 58 -6.24 1.56 -11.73
CA ASP A 58 -5.94 0.32 -12.48
C ASP A 58 -4.72 -0.43 -11.93
N MET A 59 -4.30 -0.20 -10.68
CA MET A 59 -3.18 -0.90 -10.06
C MET A 59 -3.61 -1.78 -8.89
N ALA A 60 -2.87 -2.86 -8.68
CA ALA A 60 -2.86 -3.64 -7.46
C ALA A 60 -1.54 -3.43 -6.71
N LEU A 61 -1.62 -3.04 -5.44
CA LEU A 61 -0.49 -2.92 -4.54
C LEU A 61 -0.64 -3.96 -3.44
N ILE A 62 0.39 -4.76 -3.19
CA ILE A 62 0.42 -5.63 -2.01
C ILE A 62 1.11 -4.86 -0.90
N ALA A 63 0.44 -4.69 0.23
CA ALA A 63 0.95 -3.96 1.38
C ALA A 63 1.02 -4.86 2.62
N SER A 64 2.18 -4.88 3.26
CA SER A 64 2.30 -5.40 4.62
C SER A 64 1.82 -4.32 5.57
N VAL A 65 0.62 -4.51 6.12
CA VAL A 65 -0.04 -3.58 7.04
C VAL A 65 0.75 -3.50 8.34
N LYS A 66 1.19 -4.66 8.85
CA LYS A 66 2.03 -4.77 10.05
C LYS A 66 3.31 -3.92 9.93
N ASN A 67 3.95 -3.96 8.77
CA ASN A 67 5.21 -3.27 8.52
C ASN A 67 5.03 -1.88 7.89
N LYS A 68 3.77 -1.45 7.67
CA LYS A 68 3.42 -0.20 6.95
C LYS A 68 4.23 -0.04 5.66
N THR A 69 4.28 -1.08 4.84
CA THR A 69 5.15 -1.13 3.66
C THR A 69 4.42 -1.70 2.46
N VAL A 70 4.44 -0.99 1.32
CA VAL A 70 4.06 -1.56 0.03
C VAL A 70 5.17 -2.47 -0.45
N VAL A 71 4.86 -3.76 -0.56
CA VAL A 71 5.80 -4.83 -0.92
C VAL A 71 5.98 -4.90 -2.43
N THR A 72 4.90 -4.79 -3.21
CA THR A 72 4.97 -4.80 -4.69
C THR A 72 3.82 -4.00 -5.30
N ALA A 73 4.00 -3.62 -6.57
CA ALA A 73 3.00 -2.95 -7.40
C ALA A 73 2.81 -3.72 -8.71
N MET A 74 1.56 -3.80 -9.18
CA MET A 74 1.14 -4.43 -10.43
C MET A 74 0.13 -3.51 -11.12
N ASP A 75 0.16 -3.44 -12.44
CA ASP A 75 -0.83 -2.75 -13.28
C ASP A 75 -1.97 -3.71 -13.65
N GLY A 76 -3.06 -3.14 -14.16
CA GLY A 76 -4.27 -3.88 -14.49
C GLY A 76 -4.06 -4.93 -15.58
N GLN A 77 -3.13 -4.70 -16.51
CA GLN A 77 -2.78 -5.69 -17.54
C GLN A 77 -2.17 -6.94 -16.92
N SER A 78 -1.32 -6.77 -15.91
CA SER A 78 -0.65 -7.87 -15.21
C SER A 78 -1.48 -8.50 -14.10
N MET A 79 -2.58 -7.85 -13.71
CA MET A 79 -3.56 -8.40 -12.76
C MET A 79 -4.46 -9.45 -13.41
N LYS A 80 -4.68 -9.38 -14.72
CA LYS A 80 -5.55 -10.31 -15.42
C LYS A 80 -5.05 -11.74 -15.20
N ASP A 81 -5.94 -12.60 -14.71
CA ASP A 81 -5.68 -14.00 -14.37
C ASP A 81 -4.64 -14.21 -13.25
N HIS A 82 -4.25 -13.16 -12.53
CA HIS A 82 -3.30 -13.25 -11.42
C HIS A 82 -4.01 -13.65 -10.11
N VAL A 83 -3.45 -14.64 -9.41
CA VAL A 83 -3.95 -15.10 -8.10
C VAL A 83 -3.06 -14.55 -7.00
N PHE A 84 -3.66 -13.72 -6.14
CA PHE A 84 -3.01 -13.21 -4.93
C PHE A 84 -3.19 -14.20 -3.79
N THR A 85 -2.09 -14.56 -3.11
CA THR A 85 -2.10 -15.44 -1.94
C THR A 85 -1.46 -14.72 -0.75
N ASN A 86 -1.65 -15.28 0.45
CA ASN A 86 -1.14 -14.69 1.71
C ASN A 86 -1.65 -13.26 1.95
N ILE A 87 -2.88 -12.98 1.51
CA ILE A 87 -3.59 -11.74 1.74
C ILE A 87 -4.79 -12.05 2.64
N ASP A 88 -4.94 -11.30 3.73
CA ASP A 88 -6.05 -11.44 4.67
C ASP A 88 -7.08 -10.32 4.56
N SER A 89 -6.85 -9.36 3.65
CA SER A 89 -7.77 -8.26 3.40
C SER A 89 -7.60 -7.64 2.01
N ALA A 90 -8.66 -7.02 1.50
CA ALA A 90 -8.58 -6.19 0.30
C ALA A 90 -9.21 -4.82 0.57
N VAL A 91 -8.57 -3.76 0.08
CA VAL A 91 -9.07 -2.39 0.18
C VAL A 91 -9.17 -1.79 -1.21
N VAL A 92 -10.34 -1.26 -1.56
CA VAL A 92 -10.57 -0.58 -2.83
C VAL A 92 -10.48 0.93 -2.61
N ILE A 93 -9.55 1.56 -3.32
CA ILE A 93 -9.27 3.00 -3.25
C ILE A 93 -9.78 3.63 -4.55
N LYS A 94 -10.85 4.42 -4.43
CA LYS A 94 -11.41 5.24 -5.54
C LYS A 94 -10.89 6.67 -5.49
#